data_AF-A0A9Q8V8T5-F1
#
_entry.id   AF-A0A9Q8V8T5-F1
#
_cell.length_a   1.000
_cell.length_b   1.000
_cell.length_c   1.000
_cell.angle_alpha   90.00
_cell.angle_beta   90.00
_cell.angle_gamma   90.00
#
_symmetry.space_group_name_H-M   'P 1'
#
loop_
_entity.id
_entity.type
_entity.pdbx_description
1 polymer ?
#
loop_
_entity_poly.entity_id
_entity_poly.type
_entity_poly.pdbx_seq_one_letter_code
_entity_poly.pdbx_strand_id
1 'polypeptide(L)'
;MGMILAISASELETMRRAQQLKPRPPARDGGALPRHDGVAYYRRALEDFGAMLRGLDYRSAQCLNEALATFFLMVVYEQQFGRHTSGMEAHLRGLYAFLATLFATKGDSSWAARVPLLGQQLLLFTMYINLNLSVPDSLPRLWREAGHKTSCVAVMDQLFHNTRDALRNMWTPGYPTEELVDDISVSRPLQFYHECCVLKTKLLLAQHDQSAGAGDEAAWQRELDQIGRRFQDLLAVGRRPDVDMREHELQAIQFAVAEYRSLAVYTHRLFCSSRRSHSCRDTCCRRELLAETLTTLRRVIRDDREMAVRVQWPLLVLRRYMESEAHQLLRGENIDQVLGSRGLFHHLGPLWDSRVA
;
A
#
# COMPACT_ATOMS: atom_id res chain seq x y z
N MET A 1 -16.13 9.48 14.05
CA MET A 1 -16.78 8.16 14.14
C MET A 1 -17.46 7.70 12.85
N GLY A 2 -18.07 8.60 12.04
CA GLY A 2 -18.81 8.20 10.83
C GLY A 2 -18.04 7.28 9.86
N MET A 3 -16.74 7.53 9.65
CA MET A 3 -15.90 6.66 8.81
C MET A 3 -15.76 5.23 9.34
N ILE A 4 -15.65 5.06 10.67
CA ILE A 4 -15.58 3.72 11.29
C ILE A 4 -16.89 2.98 11.04
N LEU A 5 -18.03 3.65 11.23
CA LEU A 5 -19.36 3.06 10.95
C LEU A 5 -19.52 2.67 9.48
N ALA A 6 -19.00 3.49 8.56
CA ALA A 6 -19.01 3.19 7.14
C ALA A 6 -18.23 1.91 6.81
N ILE A 7 -17.00 1.79 7.32
CA ILE A 7 -16.17 0.59 7.13
C ILE A 7 -16.87 -0.63 7.74
N SER A 8 -17.26 -0.56 9.02
CA SER A 8 -17.88 -1.70 9.71
C SER A 8 -19.19 -2.15 9.06
N ALA A 9 -20.04 -1.21 8.61
CA ALA A 9 -21.28 -1.55 7.92
C ALA A 9 -21.01 -2.26 6.57
N SER A 10 -20.03 -1.77 5.79
CA SER A 10 -19.63 -2.37 4.51
C SER A 10 -18.98 -3.76 4.69
N GLU A 11 -18.15 -3.94 5.71
CA GLU A 11 -17.58 -5.25 6.07
C GLU A 11 -18.67 -6.25 6.43
N LEU A 12 -19.59 -5.87 7.33
CA LEU A 12 -20.71 -6.71 7.74
C LEU A 12 -21.60 -7.10 6.56
N GLU A 13 -21.86 -6.18 5.64
CA GLU A 13 -22.61 -6.49 4.43
C GLU A 13 -21.88 -7.49 3.53
N THR A 14 -20.57 -7.31 3.34
CA THR A 14 -19.72 -8.22 2.56
C THR A 14 -19.71 -9.63 3.16
N MET A 15 -19.54 -9.73 4.49
CA MET A 15 -19.59 -11.02 5.21
C MET A 15 -20.95 -11.70 5.06
N ARG A 16 -22.06 -10.97 5.16
CA ARG A 16 -23.41 -11.53 4.98
C ARG A 16 -23.60 -12.09 3.57
N ARG A 17 -23.16 -11.36 2.54
CA ARG A 17 -23.24 -11.83 1.14
C ARG A 17 -22.42 -13.10 0.93
N ALA A 18 -21.21 -13.17 1.50
CA ALA A 18 -20.37 -14.36 1.46
C ALA A 18 -21.03 -15.58 2.15
N GLN A 19 -21.75 -15.36 3.26
CA GLN A 19 -22.49 -16.41 3.96
C GLN A 19 -23.75 -16.88 3.20
N GLN A 20 -24.43 -15.98 2.48
CA GLN A 20 -25.62 -16.32 1.68
C GLN A 20 -25.28 -17.15 0.42
N LEU A 21 -24.02 -17.09 -0.06
CA LEU A 21 -23.53 -17.88 -1.19
C LEU A 21 -23.16 -19.33 -0.81
N LYS A 22 -23.16 -19.70 0.48
CA LYS A 22 -23.04 -21.10 0.91
C LYS A 22 -24.41 -21.79 0.80
N PRO A 23 -24.51 -23.00 0.22
CA PRO A 23 -25.80 -23.69 0.10
C PRO A 23 -26.35 -23.99 1.49
N ARG A 24 -27.50 -23.39 1.81
CA ARG A 24 -28.18 -23.56 3.10
C ARG A 24 -29.28 -24.63 2.96
N PRO A 25 -29.43 -25.56 3.91
CA PRO A 25 -30.58 -26.45 3.95
C PRO A 25 -31.87 -25.64 4.16
N PRO A 26 -33.04 -26.15 3.73
CA PRO A 26 -34.26 -25.37 3.74
C PRO A 26 -34.79 -25.27 5.17
N ALA A 27 -34.78 -24.07 5.78
CA ALA A 27 -35.80 -23.70 6.75
C ALA A 27 -35.77 -22.23 7.22
N ARG A 28 -37.00 -21.71 7.25
CA ARG A 28 -37.69 -20.81 8.19
C ARG A 28 -37.35 -19.32 8.20
N ASP A 29 -38.34 -18.58 7.69
CA ASP A 29 -38.61 -17.17 7.89
C ASP A 29 -38.29 -16.71 9.30
N GLY A 30 -37.36 -15.76 9.40
CA GLY A 30 -36.97 -15.13 10.65
C GLY A 30 -36.30 -13.79 10.38
N GLY A 31 -37.12 -12.73 10.40
CA GLY A 31 -36.76 -11.31 10.55
C GLY A 31 -35.50 -10.83 9.83
N ALA A 32 -35.66 -10.19 8.67
CA ALA A 32 -34.57 -9.42 8.06
C ALA A 32 -34.15 -8.27 9.00
N LEU A 33 -33.00 -8.41 9.65
CA LEU A 33 -32.33 -7.31 10.35
C LEU A 33 -32.16 -6.11 9.40
N PRO A 34 -32.28 -4.86 9.87
CA PRO A 34 -32.17 -3.67 9.03
C PRO A 34 -30.88 -3.68 8.20
N ARG A 35 -31.01 -3.38 6.91
CA ARG A 35 -29.86 -3.12 6.03
C ARG A 35 -29.24 -1.79 6.47
N HIS A 36 -28.05 -1.87 7.08
CA HIS A 36 -27.21 -0.70 7.31
C HIS A 36 -26.42 -0.44 6.02
N ASP A 37 -26.68 0.70 5.39
CA ASP A 37 -26.01 1.10 4.15
C ASP A 37 -24.68 1.80 4.49
N GLY A 38 -23.57 1.09 4.31
CA GLY A 38 -22.22 1.65 4.51
C GLY A 38 -21.97 2.91 3.67
N VAL A 39 -22.59 3.01 2.48
CA VAL A 39 -22.49 4.19 1.61
C VAL A 39 -23.18 5.40 2.24
N ALA A 40 -24.27 5.21 2.97
CA ALA A 40 -24.96 6.30 3.66
C ALA A 40 -24.10 6.88 4.80
N TYR A 41 -23.49 6.01 5.62
CA TYR A 41 -22.54 6.45 6.65
C TYR A 41 -21.32 7.13 6.06
N TYR A 42 -20.81 6.61 4.93
CA TYR A 42 -19.68 7.20 4.23
C TYR A 42 -19.99 8.60 3.72
N ARG A 43 -21.11 8.79 3.01
CA ARG A 43 -21.55 10.11 2.52
C ARG A 43 -21.69 11.10 3.67
N ARG A 44 -22.31 10.66 4.78
CA ARG A 44 -22.49 11.52 5.94
C ARG A 44 -21.15 11.92 6.56
N ALA A 45 -20.21 10.97 6.66
CA ALA A 45 -18.87 11.25 7.17
C ALA A 45 -18.13 12.27 6.30
N LEU A 46 -18.32 12.26 4.97
CA LEU A 46 -17.75 13.27 4.06
C LEU A 46 -18.32 14.67 4.31
N GLU A 47 -19.63 14.78 4.52
CA GLU A 47 -20.30 16.06 4.84
C GLU A 47 -19.76 16.63 6.15
N ASP A 48 -19.72 15.81 7.20
CA ASP A 48 -19.24 16.21 8.52
C ASP A 48 -17.74 16.57 8.47
N PHE A 49 -16.94 15.84 7.69
CA PHE A 49 -15.52 16.14 7.49
C PHE A 49 -15.30 17.46 6.75
N GLY A 50 -16.09 17.72 5.71
CA GLY A 50 -16.06 19.00 5.00
C GLY A 50 -16.38 20.19 5.91
N ALA A 51 -17.31 20.03 6.85
CA ALA A 51 -17.60 21.04 7.87
C ALA A 51 -16.44 21.20 8.88
N MET A 52 -15.87 20.10 9.35
CA MET A 52 -14.70 20.09 10.24
C MET A 52 -13.52 20.87 9.64
N LEU A 53 -13.18 20.62 8.37
CA LEU A 53 -12.03 21.26 7.71
C LEU A 53 -12.16 22.79 7.62
N ARG A 54 -13.38 23.34 7.53
CA ARG A 54 -13.60 24.79 7.47
C ARG A 54 -13.30 25.49 8.79
N GLY A 55 -13.44 24.79 9.91
CA GLY A 55 -13.21 25.31 11.26
C GLY A 55 -11.95 24.76 11.93
N LEU A 56 -11.05 24.13 11.16
CA LEU A 56 -9.92 23.39 11.71
C LEU A 56 -8.91 24.32 12.39
N ASP A 57 -8.59 24.05 13.66
CA ASP A 57 -7.46 24.68 14.33
C ASP A 57 -6.16 23.94 14.03
N TYR A 58 -5.36 24.49 13.12
CA TYR A 58 -4.03 23.98 12.73
C TYR A 58 -2.99 24.01 13.85
N ARG A 59 -3.28 24.61 15.02
CA ARG A 59 -2.40 24.59 16.19
C ARG A 59 -2.71 23.44 17.13
N SER A 60 -3.90 22.86 17.04
CA SER A 60 -4.35 21.77 17.90
C SER A 60 -3.86 20.43 17.34
N ALA A 61 -3.02 19.74 18.12
CA ALA A 61 -2.56 18.39 17.79
C ALA A 61 -3.73 17.39 17.66
N GLN A 62 -4.77 17.56 18.48
CA GLN A 62 -5.98 16.73 18.41
C GLN A 62 -6.70 16.94 17.08
N CYS A 63 -6.95 18.20 16.68
CA CYS A 63 -7.63 18.50 15.43
C CYS A 63 -6.86 17.97 14.21
N LEU A 64 -5.53 18.09 14.21
CA LEU A 64 -4.68 17.53 13.16
C LEU A 64 -4.73 15.99 13.11
N ASN A 65 -4.69 15.33 14.27
CA ASN A 65 -4.84 13.87 14.34
C ASN A 65 -6.21 13.41 13.84
N GLU A 66 -7.29 14.10 14.21
CA GLU A 66 -8.65 13.79 13.74
C GLU A 66 -8.78 13.96 12.22
N ALA A 67 -8.20 15.03 11.67
CA ALA A 67 -8.21 15.25 10.22
C ALA A 67 -7.42 14.18 9.46
N LEU A 68 -6.19 13.87 9.91
CA LEU A 68 -5.34 12.84 9.28
C LEU A 68 -5.91 11.43 9.46
N ALA A 69 -6.52 11.11 10.60
CA ALA A 69 -7.24 9.86 10.82
C ALA A 69 -8.45 9.75 9.88
N THR A 70 -9.18 10.84 9.67
CA THR A 70 -10.32 10.84 8.74
C THR A 70 -9.85 10.61 7.30
N PHE A 71 -8.78 11.29 6.85
CA PHE A 71 -8.16 11.02 5.54
C PHE A 71 -7.71 9.57 5.39
N PHE A 72 -6.99 9.04 6.38
CA PHE A 72 -6.54 7.65 6.37
C PHE A 72 -7.72 6.68 6.25
N LEU A 73 -8.78 6.86 7.06
CA LEU A 73 -9.96 5.98 7.01
C LEU A 73 -10.72 6.09 5.68
N MET A 74 -10.77 7.27 5.05
CA MET A 74 -11.36 7.41 3.71
C MET A 74 -10.56 6.64 2.65
N VAL A 75 -9.22 6.71 2.73
CA VAL A 75 -8.33 5.93 1.86
C VAL A 75 -8.52 4.43 2.11
N VAL A 76 -8.57 3.98 3.36
CA VAL A 76 -8.84 2.56 3.69
C VAL A 76 -10.21 2.12 3.16
N TYR A 77 -11.25 2.94 3.34
CA TYR A 77 -12.58 2.64 2.82
C TYR A 77 -12.57 2.48 1.29
N GLU A 78 -11.97 3.41 0.56
CA GLU A 78 -11.88 3.32 -0.90
C GLU A 78 -10.99 2.15 -1.37
N GLN A 79 -9.93 1.81 -0.63
CA GLN A 79 -9.09 0.65 -0.95
C GLN A 79 -9.88 -0.66 -0.81
N GLN A 80 -10.82 -0.74 0.13
CA GLN A 80 -11.52 -2.00 0.42
C GLN A 80 -12.89 -2.12 -0.26
N PHE A 81 -13.60 -1.01 -0.46
CA PHE A 81 -14.99 -0.98 -0.94
C PHE A 81 -15.21 -0.04 -2.12
N GLY A 82 -14.20 0.76 -2.47
CA GLY A 82 -14.28 1.71 -3.57
C GLY A 82 -14.52 1.01 -4.89
N ARG A 83 -15.47 1.52 -5.68
CA ARG A 83 -15.80 0.98 -7.00
C ARG A 83 -15.05 1.68 -8.14
N HIS A 84 -14.53 2.89 -7.92
CA HIS A 84 -13.84 3.68 -8.94
C HIS A 84 -12.61 4.36 -8.34
N THR A 85 -11.54 4.49 -9.13
CA THR A 85 -10.27 5.11 -8.68
C THR A 85 -10.42 6.59 -8.34
N SER A 86 -11.47 7.23 -8.86
CA SER A 86 -11.74 8.66 -8.67
C SER A 86 -11.98 9.03 -7.20
N GLY A 87 -12.63 8.17 -6.41
CA GLY A 87 -12.85 8.40 -4.98
C GLY A 87 -11.52 8.40 -4.21
N MET A 88 -10.73 7.34 -4.38
CA MET A 88 -9.38 7.22 -3.83
C MET A 88 -8.49 8.42 -4.22
N GLU A 89 -8.43 8.74 -5.51
CA GLU A 89 -7.61 9.84 -6.01
C GLU A 89 -8.06 11.20 -5.47
N ALA A 90 -9.37 11.44 -5.33
CA ALA A 90 -9.89 12.67 -4.75
C ALA A 90 -9.43 12.85 -3.29
N HIS A 91 -9.48 11.79 -2.47
CA HIS A 91 -9.03 11.85 -1.08
C HIS A 91 -7.54 12.04 -0.94
N LEU A 92 -6.74 11.36 -1.77
CA LEU A 92 -5.28 11.53 -1.78
C LEU A 92 -4.89 12.93 -2.24
N ARG A 93 -5.52 13.45 -3.29
CA ARG A 93 -5.32 14.84 -3.74
C ARG A 93 -5.69 15.84 -2.64
N GLY A 94 -6.84 15.63 -1.98
CA GLY A 94 -7.29 16.44 -0.86
C GLY A 94 -6.31 16.42 0.32
N LEU A 95 -5.80 15.24 0.68
CA LEU A 95 -4.78 15.08 1.72
C LEU A 95 -3.50 15.84 1.38
N TYR A 96 -2.95 15.67 0.18
CA TYR A 96 -1.71 16.35 -0.17
C TYR A 96 -1.88 17.86 -0.29
N ALA A 97 -3.02 18.35 -0.78
CA ALA A 97 -3.35 19.78 -0.74
C ALA A 97 -3.46 20.30 0.70
N PHE A 98 -4.11 19.54 1.58
CA PHE A 98 -4.19 19.85 3.02
C PHE A 98 -2.80 19.91 3.69
N LEU A 99 -1.91 18.97 3.34
CA LEU A 99 -0.54 19.01 3.84
C LEU A 99 0.23 20.22 3.28
N ALA A 100 0.01 20.60 2.02
CA ALA A 100 0.66 21.76 1.43
C ALA A 100 0.27 23.05 2.15
N THR A 101 -1.00 23.21 2.55
CA THR A 101 -1.44 24.35 3.37
C THR A 101 -0.86 24.32 4.77
N LEU A 102 -0.80 23.15 5.42
CA LEU A 102 -0.15 22.97 6.72
C LEU A 102 1.35 23.32 6.67
N PHE A 103 2.02 23.02 5.55
CA PHE A 103 3.44 23.31 5.36
C PHE A 103 3.70 24.75 4.93
N ALA A 104 2.74 25.43 4.30
CA ALA A 104 2.86 26.84 3.92
C ALA A 104 2.63 27.82 5.09
N THR A 105 1.77 27.47 6.06
CA THR A 105 1.25 28.40 7.09
C THR A 105 2.23 28.79 8.20
N LYS A 106 3.40 28.15 8.32
CA LYS A 106 4.47 28.52 9.24
C LYS A 106 5.79 28.47 8.45
N GLY A 107 6.64 29.51 8.50
CA GLY A 107 7.96 29.45 7.84
C GLY A 107 8.83 28.29 8.33
N ASP A 108 9.89 27.96 7.56
CA ASP A 108 11.06 27.02 7.67
C ASP A 108 11.18 25.93 8.76
N SER A 109 10.32 25.86 9.77
CA SER A 109 10.20 24.74 10.70
C SER A 109 9.94 23.43 9.96
N SER A 110 10.67 22.36 10.32
CA SER A 110 10.52 21.04 9.72
C SER A 110 9.06 20.57 9.81
N TRP A 111 8.55 19.94 8.75
CA TRP A 111 7.17 19.43 8.72
C TRP A 111 6.89 18.43 9.85
N ALA A 112 7.93 17.72 10.32
CA ALA A 112 7.85 16.79 11.46
C ALA A 112 7.51 17.48 12.78
N ALA A 113 7.86 18.77 12.95
CA ALA A 113 7.45 19.54 14.11
C ALA A 113 5.97 19.99 14.06
N ARG A 114 5.31 19.84 12.90
CA ARG A 114 3.94 20.34 12.66
C ARG A 114 2.89 19.26 12.69
N VAL A 115 3.27 18.03 12.34
CA VAL A 115 2.37 16.88 12.33
C VAL A 115 2.57 16.12 13.65
N PRO A 116 1.51 15.91 14.47
CA PRO A 116 1.64 15.11 15.68
C PRO A 116 2.02 13.66 15.38
N LEU A 117 2.63 12.97 16.34
CA LEU A 117 3.22 11.65 16.13
C LEU A 117 2.25 10.60 15.55
N LEU A 118 1.00 10.55 16.04
CA LEU A 118 -0.04 9.70 15.48
C LEU A 118 -0.34 10.06 14.02
N GLY A 119 -0.53 11.36 13.74
CA GLY A 119 -0.72 11.88 12.39
C GLY A 119 0.43 11.52 11.44
N GLN A 120 1.68 11.48 11.93
CA GLN A 120 2.83 11.04 11.15
C GLN A 120 2.70 9.56 10.77
N GLN A 121 2.35 8.69 11.71
CA GLN A 121 2.18 7.26 11.45
C GLN A 121 1.06 7.00 10.44
N LEU A 122 -0.08 7.69 10.60
CA LEU A 122 -1.22 7.59 9.68
C LEU A 122 -0.86 8.12 8.28
N LEU A 123 -0.09 9.20 8.20
CA LEU A 123 0.39 9.74 6.94
C LEU A 123 1.32 8.76 6.23
N LEU A 124 2.27 8.15 6.95
CA LEU A 124 3.18 7.14 6.39
C LEU A 124 2.40 5.97 5.80
N PHE A 125 1.43 5.43 6.54
CA PHE A 125 0.58 4.35 6.03
C PHE A 125 -0.24 4.78 4.83
N THR A 126 -0.78 6.00 4.83
CA THR A 126 -1.51 6.53 3.66
C THR A 126 -0.60 6.65 2.43
N MET A 127 0.65 7.08 2.61
CA MET A 127 1.64 7.16 1.55
C MET A 127 1.99 5.77 1.01
N TYR A 128 2.16 4.77 1.87
CA TYR A 128 2.34 3.38 1.43
C TYR A 128 1.13 2.83 0.69
N ILE A 129 -0.10 3.09 1.15
CA ILE A 129 -1.30 2.68 0.43
C ILE A 129 -1.29 3.30 -0.97
N ASN A 130 -1.06 4.61 -1.08
CA ASN A 130 -0.99 5.30 -2.37
C ASN A 130 0.09 4.70 -3.29
N LEU A 131 1.27 4.41 -2.75
CA LEU A 131 2.37 3.80 -3.50
C LEU A 131 2.04 2.39 -4.01
N ASN A 132 1.12 1.68 -3.36
CA ASN A 132 0.69 0.33 -3.74
C ASN A 132 -0.56 0.30 -4.63
N LEU A 133 -1.15 1.46 -4.94
CA LEU A 133 -2.29 1.55 -5.83
C LEU A 133 -1.93 1.16 -7.27
N SER A 134 -2.97 0.84 -8.04
CA SER A 134 -2.85 0.43 -9.44
C SER A 134 -2.51 1.55 -10.42
N VAL A 135 -2.41 2.79 -9.96
CA VAL A 135 -2.08 3.95 -10.78
C VAL A 135 -0.59 4.25 -10.62
N PRO A 136 0.26 3.99 -11.64
CA PRO A 136 1.67 4.35 -11.59
C PRO A 136 1.86 5.83 -11.28
N ASP A 137 2.92 6.15 -10.54
CA ASP A 137 3.33 7.51 -10.17
C ASP A 137 2.30 8.35 -9.38
N SER A 138 1.21 7.75 -8.88
CA SER A 138 0.14 8.47 -8.16
C SER A 138 0.69 9.32 -7.01
N LEU A 139 1.55 8.76 -6.15
CA LEU A 139 2.14 9.49 -5.03
C LEU A 139 3.06 10.63 -5.49
N PRO A 140 4.12 10.40 -6.30
CA PRO A 140 4.94 11.48 -6.85
C PRO A 140 4.15 12.60 -7.54
N ARG A 141 3.19 12.22 -8.39
CA ARG A 141 2.39 13.15 -9.19
C ARG A 141 1.51 14.02 -8.29
N LEU A 142 0.69 13.42 -7.44
CA LEU A 142 -0.22 14.18 -6.58
C LEU A 142 0.52 15.06 -5.57
N TRP A 143 1.68 14.59 -5.09
CA TRP A 143 2.55 15.39 -4.22
C TRP A 143 3.07 16.64 -4.94
N ARG A 144 3.49 16.52 -6.20
CA ARG A 144 3.92 17.64 -7.04
C ARG A 144 2.76 18.58 -7.39
N GLU A 145 1.62 18.03 -7.80
CA GLU A 145 0.38 18.80 -8.10
C GLU A 145 -0.07 19.66 -6.92
N ALA A 146 0.13 19.18 -5.68
CA ALA A 146 -0.18 19.94 -4.47
C ALA A 146 0.81 21.08 -4.17
N GLY A 147 1.91 21.20 -4.90
CA GLY A 147 2.87 22.30 -4.76
C GLY A 147 3.87 22.13 -3.61
N HIS A 148 4.10 20.90 -3.16
CA HIS A 148 5.10 20.62 -2.12
C HIS A 148 6.52 20.92 -2.60
N LYS A 149 7.29 21.66 -1.79
CA LYS A 149 8.71 21.96 -2.07
C LYS A 149 9.65 20.84 -1.65
N THR A 150 9.28 20.09 -0.62
CA THR A 150 10.07 18.97 -0.11
C THR A 150 9.82 17.72 -0.95
N SER A 151 10.87 16.92 -1.14
CA SER A 151 10.74 15.62 -1.81
C SER A 151 9.86 14.68 -0.99
N CYS A 152 8.88 14.04 -1.63
CA CYS A 152 8.05 13.03 -0.99
C CYS A 152 8.89 11.86 -0.43
N VAL A 153 10.02 11.54 -1.07
CA VAL A 153 10.96 10.51 -0.60
C VAL A 153 11.56 10.90 0.74
N ALA A 154 12.03 12.13 0.87
CA ALA A 154 12.60 12.64 2.12
C ALA A 154 11.56 12.69 3.24
N VAL A 155 10.32 13.06 2.91
CA VAL A 155 9.22 13.05 3.89
C VAL A 155 8.91 11.63 4.36
N MET A 156 8.79 10.66 3.45
CA MET A 156 8.54 9.26 3.83
C MET A 156 9.65 8.70 4.70
N ASP A 157 10.92 8.97 4.36
CA ASP A 157 12.07 8.48 5.11
C ASP A 157 12.07 9.03 6.54
N GLN A 158 11.84 10.33 6.70
CA GLN A 158 11.76 10.93 8.02
C GLN A 158 10.49 10.49 8.79
N LEU A 159 9.33 10.31 8.12
CA LEU A 159 8.13 9.71 8.74
C LEU A 159 8.42 8.31 9.29
N PHE A 160 9.11 7.47 8.51
CA PHE A 160 9.46 6.11 8.91
C PHE A 160 10.29 6.11 10.20
N HIS A 161 11.35 6.92 10.25
CA HIS A 161 12.20 7.01 11.43
C HIS A 161 11.48 7.59 12.65
N ASN A 162 10.68 8.65 12.47
CA ASN A 162 9.96 9.29 13.57
C ASN A 162 8.90 8.39 14.20
N THR A 163 8.30 7.51 13.41
CA THR A 163 7.14 6.71 13.84
C THR A 163 7.52 5.34 14.41
N ARG A 164 8.82 5.00 14.44
CA ARG A 164 9.30 3.72 14.99
C ARG A 164 8.90 3.48 16.43
N ASP A 165 8.96 4.51 17.25
CA ASP A 165 8.60 4.45 18.67
C ASP A 165 7.24 5.10 18.96
N ALA A 166 6.41 5.31 17.93
CA ALA A 166 5.17 6.08 18.06
C ALA A 166 4.22 5.48 19.10
N LEU A 167 3.93 4.18 19.01
CA LEU A 167 3.01 3.49 19.91
C LEU A 167 3.50 3.53 21.36
N ARG A 168 4.78 3.22 21.58
CA ARG A 168 5.43 3.31 22.89
C ARG A 168 5.35 4.73 23.47
N ASN A 169 5.62 5.75 22.67
CA ASN A 169 5.59 7.14 23.10
C ASN A 169 4.16 7.63 23.38
N MET A 170 3.16 7.10 22.68
CA MET A 170 1.75 7.42 22.91
C MET A 170 1.18 6.74 24.15
N TRP A 171 1.53 5.47 24.40
CA TRP A 171 1.01 4.70 25.53
C TRP A 171 1.79 4.91 26.84
N THR A 172 2.97 5.53 26.81
CA THR A 172 3.80 5.85 28.00
C THR A 172 4.00 4.59 28.89
N PRO A 173 4.20 4.59 30.24
CA PRO A 173 4.63 3.36 30.93
C PRO A 173 3.61 2.19 30.89
N GLY A 174 2.43 2.39 30.30
CA GLY A 174 1.44 1.33 30.07
C GLY A 174 1.60 0.55 28.76
N TYR A 175 2.64 0.81 27.96
CA TYR A 175 2.87 0.03 26.74
C TYR A 175 3.27 -1.42 27.07
N PRO A 176 2.51 -2.45 26.63
CA PRO A 176 2.76 -3.83 27.06
C PRO A 176 4.14 -4.34 26.63
N THR A 177 4.79 -5.14 27.48
CA THR A 177 6.09 -5.75 27.16
C THR A 177 6.01 -6.71 25.97
N GLU A 178 4.89 -7.40 25.80
CA GLU A 178 4.66 -8.29 24.66
C GLU A 178 4.68 -7.51 23.34
N GLU A 179 4.02 -6.35 23.28
CA GLU A 179 4.02 -5.45 22.11
C GLU A 179 5.41 -4.85 21.85
N LEU A 180 6.20 -4.57 22.90
CA LEU A 180 7.60 -4.13 22.74
C LEU A 180 8.48 -5.22 22.09
N VAL A 181 8.34 -6.47 22.53
CA VAL A 181 9.07 -7.59 21.92
C VAL A 181 8.61 -7.79 20.47
N ASP A 182 7.31 -7.62 20.22
CA ASP A 182 6.74 -7.67 18.89
C ASP A 182 7.35 -6.63 17.95
N ASP A 183 7.37 -5.36 18.37
CA ASP A 183 7.96 -4.25 17.63
C ASP A 183 9.42 -4.51 17.25
N ILE A 184 10.18 -5.15 18.14
CA ILE A 184 11.58 -5.53 17.89
C ILE A 184 11.64 -6.59 16.80
N SER A 185 10.79 -7.63 16.89
CA SER A 185 10.78 -8.75 15.93
C SER A 185 10.43 -8.32 14.50
N VAL A 186 9.51 -7.36 14.34
CA VAL A 186 9.06 -6.88 13.03
C VAL A 186 9.85 -5.67 12.51
N SER A 187 10.72 -5.08 13.34
CA SER A 187 11.48 -3.87 13.00
C SER A 187 12.29 -4.01 11.70
N ARG A 188 13.01 -5.12 11.53
CA ARG A 188 13.91 -5.37 10.41
C ARG A 188 13.14 -5.65 9.10
N PRO A 189 12.08 -6.49 9.08
CA PRO A 189 11.18 -6.59 7.93
C PRO A 189 10.55 -5.25 7.52
N LEU A 190 10.13 -4.43 8.49
CA LEU A 190 9.55 -3.11 8.20
C LEU A 190 10.58 -2.16 7.57
N GLN A 191 11.84 -2.18 8.05
CA GLN A 191 12.93 -1.43 7.43
C GLN A 191 13.18 -1.89 6.00
N PHE A 192 13.22 -3.21 5.76
CA PHE A 192 13.39 -3.75 4.42
C PHE A 192 12.28 -3.28 3.47
N TYR A 193 11.03 -3.36 3.91
CA TYR A 193 9.87 -2.89 3.15
C TYR A 193 9.97 -1.38 2.85
N HIS A 194 10.31 -0.57 3.86
CA HIS A 194 10.46 0.87 3.70
C HIS A 194 11.50 1.24 2.65
N GLU A 195 12.68 0.61 2.69
CA GLU A 195 13.74 0.89 1.72
C GLU A 195 13.33 0.52 0.29
N CYS A 196 12.55 -0.56 0.13
CA CYS A 196 11.96 -0.90 -1.16
C CYS A 196 10.96 0.17 -1.63
N CYS A 197 10.11 0.69 -0.74
CA CYS A 197 9.17 1.77 -1.04
C CYS A 197 9.88 3.08 -1.42
N VAL A 198 11.00 3.40 -0.76
CA VAL A 198 11.85 4.55 -1.09
C VAL A 198 12.43 4.40 -2.48
N LEU A 199 13.07 3.27 -2.78
CA LEU A 199 13.65 3.01 -4.11
C LEU A 199 12.58 3.01 -5.21
N LYS A 200 11.44 2.37 -4.98
CA LYS A 200 10.28 2.39 -5.88
C LYS A 200 9.84 3.83 -6.18
N THR A 201 9.73 4.68 -5.18
CA THR A 201 9.30 6.08 -5.37
C THR A 201 10.32 6.88 -6.17
N LYS A 202 11.62 6.70 -5.91
CA LYS A 202 12.70 7.32 -6.70
C LYS A 202 12.62 6.90 -8.18
N LEU A 203 12.39 5.61 -8.43
CA LEU A 203 12.28 5.05 -9.78
C LEU A 203 11.06 5.60 -10.54
N LEU A 204 9.91 5.68 -9.87
CA LEU A 204 8.68 6.26 -10.40
C LEU A 204 8.85 7.76 -10.75
N LEU A 205 9.51 8.53 -9.87
CA LEU A 205 9.89 9.93 -10.16
C LEU A 205 10.78 10.05 -11.40
N ALA A 206 11.81 9.21 -11.51
CA ALA A 206 12.76 9.23 -12.63
C ALA A 206 12.11 8.90 -13.98
N GLN A 207 11.03 8.09 -14.00
CA GLN A 207 10.29 7.79 -15.23
C GLN A 207 9.43 8.94 -15.74
N HIS A 208 8.96 9.80 -14.84
CA HIS A 208 8.14 10.95 -15.19
C HIS A 208 8.99 12.12 -15.71
N ASP A 209 10.20 12.30 -15.18
CA ASP A 209 11.07 13.44 -15.49
C ASP A 209 11.93 13.21 -16.76
N GLN A 210 11.34 12.63 -17.82
CA GLN A 210 12.00 12.16 -19.08
C GLN A 210 12.89 13.18 -19.83
N SER A 211 13.05 14.40 -19.33
CA SER A 211 14.00 15.43 -19.76
C SER A 211 15.38 15.34 -19.09
N ALA A 212 15.54 14.59 -18.01
CA ALA A 212 16.84 14.21 -17.44
C ALA A 212 16.97 12.68 -17.56
N GLY A 213 17.83 12.21 -18.47
CA GLY A 213 17.90 10.80 -18.89
C GLY A 213 17.67 9.82 -17.74
N ALA A 214 16.75 8.86 -17.96
CA ALA A 214 16.46 7.77 -17.02
C ALA A 214 17.78 7.31 -16.40
N GLY A 215 17.92 7.51 -15.08
CA GLY A 215 19.21 7.40 -14.40
C GLY A 215 19.93 6.11 -14.76
N ASP A 216 21.27 6.14 -14.73
CA ASP A 216 22.14 5.01 -15.08
C ASP A 216 21.59 3.68 -14.53
N GLU A 217 21.24 2.75 -15.43
CA GLU A 217 20.75 1.39 -15.12
C GLU A 217 21.64 0.74 -14.04
N ALA A 218 22.96 0.93 -14.16
CA ALA A 218 23.92 0.38 -13.22
C ALA A 218 23.82 1.04 -11.83
N ALA A 219 23.35 2.29 -11.72
CA ALA A 219 23.09 2.92 -10.43
C ALA A 219 21.85 2.32 -9.74
N TRP A 220 20.74 2.17 -10.47
CA TRP A 220 19.52 1.57 -9.93
C TRP A 220 19.71 0.11 -9.53
N GLN A 221 20.38 -0.68 -10.38
CA GLN A 221 20.70 -2.07 -10.07
C GLN A 221 21.64 -2.16 -8.86
N ARG A 222 22.64 -1.27 -8.76
CA ARG A 222 23.52 -1.22 -7.57
C ARG A 222 22.75 -0.91 -6.30
N GLU A 223 21.82 0.04 -6.31
CA GLU A 223 21.02 0.38 -5.12
C GLU A 223 20.12 -0.80 -4.71
N LEU A 224 19.46 -1.45 -5.67
CA LEU A 224 18.68 -2.66 -5.44
C LEU A 224 19.54 -3.79 -4.86
N ASP A 225 20.72 -4.05 -5.43
CA ASP A 225 21.64 -5.09 -4.94
C ASP A 225 22.16 -4.77 -3.53
N GLN A 226 22.34 -3.49 -3.19
CA GLN A 226 22.73 -3.07 -1.84
C GLN A 226 21.63 -3.31 -0.82
N ILE A 227 20.36 -3.10 -1.19
CA ILE A 227 19.21 -3.50 -0.37
C ILE A 227 19.21 -5.03 -0.21
N GLY A 228 19.31 -5.77 -1.31
CA GLY A 228 19.32 -7.23 -1.30
C GLY A 228 20.42 -7.83 -0.43
N ARG A 229 21.64 -7.27 -0.47
CA ARG A 229 22.75 -7.70 0.39
C ARG A 229 22.49 -7.44 1.87
N ARG A 230 21.89 -6.30 2.24
CA ARG A 230 21.61 -5.95 3.63
C ARG A 230 20.52 -6.81 4.27
N PHE A 231 19.54 -7.25 3.47
CA PHE A 231 18.40 -8.06 3.91
C PHE A 231 18.43 -9.49 3.36
N GLN A 232 19.62 -10.00 3.01
CA GLN A 232 19.81 -11.33 2.45
C GLN A 232 19.30 -12.45 3.37
N ASP A 233 19.36 -12.22 4.68
CA ASP A 233 18.83 -13.08 5.73
C ASP A 233 17.31 -13.22 5.61
N LEU A 234 16.60 -12.10 5.46
CA LEU A 234 15.15 -12.10 5.26
C LEU A 234 14.74 -12.73 3.92
N LEU A 235 15.53 -12.49 2.86
CA LEU A 235 15.34 -13.14 1.56
C LEU A 235 15.52 -14.67 1.65
N ALA A 236 16.47 -15.15 2.45
CA ALA A 236 16.69 -16.57 2.68
C ALA A 236 15.55 -17.19 3.50
N VAL A 237 15.09 -16.52 4.55
CA VAL A 237 13.92 -16.96 5.35
C VAL A 237 12.67 -17.02 4.47
N GLY A 238 12.40 -15.98 3.68
CA GLY A 238 11.24 -15.93 2.78
C GLY A 238 11.21 -17.03 1.71
N ARG A 239 12.32 -17.74 1.46
CA ARG A 239 12.38 -18.92 0.58
C ARG A 239 11.97 -20.22 1.28
N ARG A 240 12.10 -20.32 2.59
CA ARG A 240 11.84 -21.56 3.35
C ARG A 240 10.33 -21.76 3.56
N PRO A 241 9.80 -22.97 3.32
CA PRO A 241 8.39 -23.29 3.55
C PRO A 241 8.08 -23.56 5.04
N ASP A 242 9.05 -24.07 5.80
CA ASP A 242 8.84 -24.58 7.17
C ASP A 242 9.68 -23.77 8.17
N VAL A 243 9.27 -22.54 8.42
CA VAL A 243 9.93 -21.65 9.38
C VAL A 243 9.11 -21.62 10.66
N ASP A 244 9.69 -22.06 11.77
CA ASP A 244 9.09 -21.98 13.10
C ASP A 244 9.23 -20.54 13.63
N MET A 245 8.30 -19.69 13.21
CA MET A 245 8.20 -18.26 13.58
C MET A 245 6.73 -17.91 13.82
N ARG A 246 6.48 -16.81 14.55
CA ARG A 246 5.11 -16.33 14.74
C ARG A 246 4.54 -15.89 13.40
N GLU A 247 3.25 -16.16 13.18
CA GLU A 247 2.60 -15.97 11.87
C GLU A 247 2.77 -14.54 11.34
N HIS A 248 2.55 -13.52 12.18
CA HIS A 248 2.66 -12.12 11.78
C HIS A 248 4.12 -11.69 11.45
N GLU A 249 5.14 -12.27 12.11
CA GLU A 249 6.55 -11.99 11.81
C GLU A 249 6.89 -12.52 10.42
N LEU A 250 6.46 -13.76 10.14
CA LEU A 250 6.64 -14.38 8.84
C LEU A 250 5.89 -13.60 7.76
N GLN A 251 4.67 -13.15 8.03
CA GLN A 251 3.91 -12.29 7.12
C GLN A 251 4.65 -10.98 6.82
N ALA A 252 5.20 -10.29 7.84
CA ALA A 252 5.97 -9.07 7.64
C ALA A 252 7.20 -9.30 6.73
N ILE A 253 7.91 -10.41 6.92
CA ILE A 253 9.02 -10.83 6.06
C ILE A 253 8.50 -11.07 4.63
N GLN A 254 7.42 -11.82 4.47
CA GLN A 254 6.88 -12.16 3.17
C GLN A 254 6.41 -10.93 2.39
N PHE A 255 5.79 -9.94 3.05
CA PHE A 255 5.43 -8.67 2.42
C PHE A 255 6.66 -7.89 1.94
N ALA A 256 7.69 -7.77 2.77
CA ALA A 256 8.93 -7.09 2.39
C ALA A 256 9.64 -7.79 1.22
N VAL A 257 9.72 -9.13 1.27
CA VAL A 257 10.30 -9.95 0.19
C VAL A 257 9.49 -9.85 -1.10
N ALA A 258 8.15 -9.84 -1.01
CA ALA A 258 7.28 -9.67 -2.18
C ALA A 258 7.51 -8.32 -2.86
N GLU A 259 7.60 -7.23 -2.08
CA GLU A 259 7.88 -5.89 -2.61
C GLU A 259 9.26 -5.83 -3.28
N TYR A 260 10.30 -6.34 -2.62
CA TYR A 260 11.66 -6.37 -3.17
C TYR A 260 11.75 -7.15 -4.48
N ARG A 261 11.19 -8.37 -4.52
CA ARG A 261 11.22 -9.21 -5.73
C ARG A 261 10.47 -8.57 -6.89
N SER A 262 9.35 -7.93 -6.60
CA SER A 262 8.57 -7.19 -7.60
C SER A 262 9.33 -5.97 -8.10
N LEU A 263 10.00 -5.24 -7.21
CA LEU A 263 10.87 -4.13 -7.60
C LEU A 263 12.04 -4.61 -8.48
N ALA A 264 12.64 -5.76 -8.17
CA ALA A 264 13.68 -6.35 -9.01
C ALA A 264 13.17 -6.71 -10.42
N VAL A 265 11.98 -7.33 -10.52
CA VAL A 265 11.35 -7.62 -11.82
C VAL A 265 11.09 -6.33 -12.59
N TYR A 266 10.56 -5.31 -11.90
CA TYR A 266 10.22 -4.03 -12.50
C TYR A 266 11.47 -3.30 -13.02
N THR A 267 12.51 -3.16 -12.21
CA THR A 267 13.81 -2.57 -12.58
C THR A 267 14.43 -3.31 -13.76
N HIS A 268 14.50 -4.64 -13.71
CA HIS A 268 15.04 -5.45 -14.81
C HIS A 268 14.33 -5.16 -16.12
N ARG A 269 12.99 -5.11 -16.11
CA ARG A 269 12.18 -4.88 -17.31
C ARG A 269 12.27 -3.48 -17.87
N LEU A 270 12.36 -2.46 -17.01
CA LEU A 270 12.52 -1.07 -17.46
C LEU A 270 13.79 -0.90 -18.30
N PHE A 271 14.90 -1.44 -17.82
CA PHE A 271 16.20 -1.25 -18.48
C PHE A 271 16.48 -2.28 -19.59
N CYS A 272 15.97 -3.51 -19.47
CA CYS A 272 16.10 -4.51 -20.54
C CYS A 272 15.25 -4.19 -21.79
N SER A 273 14.05 -3.65 -21.63
CA SER A 273 13.20 -3.26 -22.78
C SER A 273 13.79 -2.12 -23.61
N SER A 274 14.65 -1.29 -23.00
CA SER A 274 15.34 -0.21 -23.70
C SER A 274 16.48 -0.71 -24.61
N ARG A 275 16.93 -1.97 -24.45
CA ARG A 275 17.92 -2.60 -25.31
C ARG A 275 17.23 -3.62 -26.22
N ARG A 276 16.98 -3.25 -27.48
CA ARG A 276 16.70 -4.20 -28.59
C ARG A 276 17.96 -5.02 -28.96
N SER A 277 18.66 -5.57 -27.97
CA SER A 277 19.88 -6.36 -28.20
C SER A 277 19.55 -7.84 -28.15
N HIS A 278 19.71 -8.49 -29.30
CA HIS A 278 19.43 -9.91 -29.55
C HIS A 278 20.39 -10.90 -28.84
N SER A 279 21.27 -10.46 -27.94
CA SER A 279 22.27 -11.33 -27.29
C SER A 279 22.07 -11.47 -25.77
N CYS A 280 20.84 -11.42 -25.28
CA CYS A 280 20.59 -11.53 -23.85
C CYS A 280 20.68 -13.00 -23.38
N ARG A 281 21.85 -13.39 -22.84
CA ARG A 281 22.10 -14.61 -22.05
C ARG A 281 21.20 -14.72 -20.79
N ASP A 282 20.32 -13.75 -20.57
CA ASP A 282 19.59 -13.37 -19.35
C ASP A 282 18.18 -14.00 -19.24
N THR A 283 17.83 -14.89 -20.17
CA THR A 283 16.51 -15.54 -20.19
C THR A 283 16.29 -16.48 -18.99
N CYS A 284 17.37 -17.06 -18.44
CA CYS A 284 17.33 -17.97 -17.29
C CYS A 284 17.18 -17.21 -15.96
N CYS A 285 18.01 -16.19 -15.71
CA CYS A 285 17.93 -15.31 -14.54
C CYS A 285 16.55 -14.64 -14.42
N ARG A 286 15.98 -14.23 -15.57
CA ARG A 286 14.60 -13.74 -15.65
C ARG A 286 13.60 -14.79 -15.19
N ARG A 287 13.69 -16.03 -15.67
CA ARG A 287 12.72 -17.08 -15.33
C ARG A 287 12.76 -17.45 -13.85
N GLU A 288 13.95 -17.48 -13.25
CA GLU A 288 14.15 -17.75 -11.82
C GLU A 288 13.57 -16.62 -10.96
N LEU A 289 13.89 -15.36 -11.25
CA LEU A 289 13.36 -14.20 -10.51
C LEU A 289 11.82 -14.16 -10.54
N LEU A 290 11.25 -14.44 -11.71
CA LEU A 290 9.79 -14.50 -11.90
C LEU A 290 9.16 -15.67 -11.13
N ALA A 291 9.75 -16.87 -11.18
CA ALA A 291 9.28 -18.04 -10.43
C ALA A 291 9.36 -17.82 -8.91
N GLU A 292 10.43 -17.17 -8.43
CA GLU A 292 10.60 -16.80 -7.04
C GLU A 292 9.55 -15.78 -6.58
N THR A 293 9.29 -14.76 -7.39
CA THR A 293 8.26 -13.73 -7.11
C THR A 293 6.87 -14.37 -7.00
N LEU A 294 6.54 -15.23 -7.98
CA LEU A 294 5.29 -15.99 -8.02
C LEU A 294 5.12 -16.87 -6.78
N THR A 295 6.18 -17.57 -6.37
CA THR A 295 6.16 -18.44 -5.19
C THR A 295 5.93 -17.64 -3.90
N THR A 296 6.55 -16.47 -3.76
CA THR A 296 6.30 -15.60 -2.60
C THR A 296 4.86 -15.11 -2.57
N LEU A 297 4.33 -14.64 -3.69
CA LEU A 297 2.95 -14.13 -3.74
C LEU A 297 1.93 -15.23 -3.42
N ARG A 298 2.15 -16.46 -3.90
CA ARG A 298 1.34 -17.61 -3.48
C ARG A 298 1.35 -17.79 -1.98
N ARG A 299 2.52 -17.75 -1.33
CA ARG A 299 2.63 -17.93 0.12
C ARG A 299 1.88 -16.85 0.90
N VAL A 300 2.02 -15.58 0.50
CA VAL A 300 1.31 -14.46 1.13
C VAL A 300 -0.20 -14.64 1.09
N ILE A 301 -0.73 -15.16 -0.02
CA ILE A 301 -2.17 -15.19 -0.31
C ILE A 301 -2.82 -16.53 0.08
N ARG A 302 -2.01 -17.60 0.24
CA ARG A 302 -2.50 -18.97 0.48
C ARG A 302 -3.36 -19.05 1.73
N ASP A 303 -2.89 -18.47 2.83
CA ASP A 303 -3.49 -18.65 4.15
C ASP A 303 -4.59 -17.62 4.41
N ASP A 304 -4.41 -16.38 3.91
CA ASP A 304 -5.45 -15.35 3.88
C ASP A 304 -5.46 -14.61 2.55
N ARG A 305 -6.52 -14.84 1.77
CA ARG A 305 -6.68 -14.20 0.46
C ARG A 305 -6.83 -12.69 0.55
N GLU A 306 -7.26 -12.16 1.69
CA GLU A 306 -7.40 -10.72 1.91
C GLU A 306 -6.04 -10.01 1.95
N MET A 307 -4.95 -10.75 2.16
CA MET A 307 -3.59 -10.22 2.06
C MET A 307 -3.24 -9.79 0.64
N ALA A 308 -3.98 -10.22 -0.38
CA ALA A 308 -3.84 -9.71 -1.75
C ALA A 308 -4.01 -8.18 -1.83
N VAL A 309 -4.81 -7.58 -0.94
CA VAL A 309 -4.99 -6.11 -0.86
C VAL A 309 -3.68 -5.40 -0.45
N ARG A 310 -2.82 -6.07 0.32
CA ARG A 310 -1.54 -5.52 0.79
C ARG A 310 -0.39 -5.72 -0.20
N VAL A 311 -0.55 -6.62 -1.17
CA VAL A 311 0.43 -6.90 -2.24
C VAL A 311 -0.10 -6.55 -3.64
N GLN A 312 -0.97 -5.54 -3.73
CA GLN A 312 -1.56 -5.08 -5.00
C GLN A 312 -0.50 -4.71 -6.03
N TRP A 313 0.53 -3.94 -5.64
CA TRP A 313 1.59 -3.57 -6.56
C TRP A 313 2.43 -4.77 -7.04
N PRO A 314 2.91 -5.67 -6.15
CA PRO A 314 3.52 -6.91 -6.58
C PRO A 314 2.71 -7.73 -7.59
N LEU A 315 1.38 -7.84 -7.38
CA LEU A 315 0.48 -8.52 -8.31
C LEU A 315 0.39 -7.83 -9.67
N LEU A 316 0.41 -6.49 -9.69
CA LEU A 316 0.43 -5.69 -10.91
C LEU A 316 1.73 -5.86 -11.71
N VAL A 317 2.88 -5.86 -11.03
CA VAL A 317 4.17 -6.13 -11.67
C VAL A 317 4.16 -7.51 -12.30
N LEU A 318 3.73 -8.52 -11.53
CA LEU A 318 3.62 -9.90 -12.03
C LEU A 318 2.75 -9.92 -13.30
N ARG A 319 1.58 -9.30 -13.27
CA ARG A 319 0.67 -9.28 -14.41
C ARG A 319 1.25 -8.57 -15.63
N ARG A 320 1.79 -7.37 -15.45
CA ARG A 320 2.32 -6.54 -16.55
C ARG A 320 3.50 -7.20 -17.26
N TYR A 321 4.26 -8.03 -16.57
CA TYR A 321 5.51 -8.59 -17.09
C TYR A 321 5.55 -10.13 -17.18
N MET A 322 4.46 -10.82 -16.78
CA MET A 322 4.27 -12.28 -16.78
C MET A 322 2.83 -12.68 -17.13
N GLU A 323 2.29 -12.21 -18.26
CA GLU A 323 0.88 -12.40 -18.61
C GLU A 323 0.39 -13.86 -18.51
N SER A 324 1.16 -14.87 -18.94
CA SER A 324 0.70 -16.26 -18.93
C SER A 324 0.68 -16.86 -17.51
N GLU A 325 1.76 -16.70 -16.75
CA GLU A 325 1.91 -17.27 -15.41
C GLU A 325 1.14 -16.49 -14.34
N ALA A 326 1.03 -15.15 -14.48
CA ALA A 326 0.18 -14.33 -13.63
C ALA A 326 -1.30 -14.71 -13.83
N HIS A 327 -1.72 -14.94 -15.07
CA HIS A 327 -3.10 -15.34 -15.37
C HIS A 327 -3.45 -16.72 -14.80
N GLN A 328 -2.50 -17.66 -14.76
CA GLN A 328 -2.69 -18.96 -14.09
C GLN A 328 -2.74 -18.83 -12.57
N LEU A 329 -1.91 -17.97 -11.96
CA LEU A 329 -1.99 -17.69 -10.52
C LEU A 329 -3.33 -17.06 -10.12
N LEU A 330 -3.70 -16.00 -10.83
CA LEU A 330 -4.87 -15.17 -10.55
C LEU A 330 -6.17 -15.98 -10.68
N ARG A 331 -6.26 -16.84 -11.70
CA ARG A 331 -7.38 -17.78 -11.87
C ARG A 331 -7.35 -18.96 -10.90
N GLY A 332 -6.18 -19.57 -10.69
CA GLY A 332 -6.04 -20.80 -9.89
C GLY A 332 -6.34 -20.59 -8.41
N GLU A 333 -5.94 -19.46 -7.86
CA GLU A 333 -6.18 -19.10 -6.44
C GLU A 333 -7.49 -18.31 -6.25
N ASN A 334 -8.23 -18.06 -7.33
CA ASN A 334 -9.47 -17.27 -7.34
C ASN A 334 -9.27 -15.85 -6.74
N ILE A 335 -8.08 -15.29 -6.93
CA ILE A 335 -7.69 -13.94 -6.48
C ILE A 335 -8.53 -12.90 -7.22
N ASP A 336 -8.93 -13.23 -8.46
CA ASP A 336 -9.82 -12.40 -9.27
C ASP A 336 -11.16 -12.13 -8.58
N GLN A 337 -11.71 -13.13 -7.87
CA GLN A 337 -12.95 -12.97 -7.12
C GLN A 337 -12.74 -12.17 -5.83
N VAL A 338 -11.58 -12.29 -5.17
CA VAL A 338 -11.29 -11.55 -3.92
C VAL A 338 -11.07 -10.07 -4.21
N LEU A 339 -10.19 -9.76 -5.15
CA LEU A 339 -10.00 -8.39 -5.64
C LEU A 339 -11.29 -7.87 -6.31
N GLY A 340 -12.03 -8.71 -7.03
CA GLY A 340 -13.27 -8.33 -7.69
C GLY A 340 -14.41 -8.00 -6.72
N SER A 341 -14.57 -8.81 -5.68
CA SER A 341 -15.60 -8.62 -4.64
C SER A 341 -15.41 -7.34 -3.82
N ARG A 342 -14.17 -6.85 -3.73
CA ARG A 342 -13.80 -5.58 -3.08
C ARG A 342 -13.85 -4.37 -4.01
N GLY A 343 -14.34 -4.52 -5.23
CA GLY A 343 -14.35 -3.44 -6.23
C GLY A 343 -12.96 -3.10 -6.79
N LEU A 344 -11.91 -3.81 -6.35
CA LEU A 344 -10.53 -3.58 -6.78
C LEU A 344 -10.28 -3.97 -8.24
N PHE A 345 -11.14 -4.80 -8.83
CA PHE A 345 -11.11 -5.05 -10.28
C PHE A 345 -11.54 -3.86 -11.13
N HIS A 346 -12.42 -2.98 -10.66
CA HIS A 346 -12.78 -1.80 -11.44
C HIS A 346 -11.63 -0.80 -11.51
N HIS A 347 -10.74 -0.79 -10.50
CA HIS A 347 -9.50 -0.02 -10.52
C HIS A 347 -8.41 -0.62 -11.41
N LEU A 348 -8.50 -1.93 -11.69
CA LEU A 348 -7.64 -2.65 -12.61
C LEU A 348 -8.20 -2.66 -14.04
N GLY A 349 -9.52 -2.53 -14.22
CA GLY A 349 -10.26 -2.70 -15.48
C GLY A 349 -9.66 -1.96 -16.69
N PRO A 350 -9.36 -0.65 -16.58
CA PRO A 350 -8.73 0.09 -17.67
C PRO A 350 -7.31 -0.38 -17.98
N LEU A 351 -6.57 -0.91 -17.01
CA LEU A 351 -5.25 -1.57 -17.18
C LEU A 351 -5.38 -3.08 -17.45
N TRP A 352 -6.60 -3.63 -17.42
CA TRP A 352 -6.92 -5.05 -17.61
C TRP A 352 -7.33 -5.34 -19.05
N ASP A 353 -8.01 -4.40 -19.70
CA ASP A 353 -8.47 -4.50 -21.09
C ASP A 353 -7.63 -3.68 -22.08
N SER A 354 -6.77 -2.80 -21.58
CA SER A 354 -5.91 -2.05 -22.48
C SER A 354 -4.70 -2.89 -22.88
N ARG A 355 -4.84 -3.50 -24.06
CA ARG A 355 -3.76 -3.52 -25.04
C ARG A 355 -3.31 -2.06 -25.26
N VAL A 356 -2.59 -1.46 -24.32
CA VAL A 356 -1.83 -0.23 -24.61
C VAL A 356 -0.53 -0.70 -25.23
N ALA A 357 -0.42 -0.37 -26.51
CA ALA A 357 0.70 -0.56 -27.40
C ALA A 357 2.03 -0.01 -26.85
#